data_AF-A0A7J9Y815-F1
#
_entry.id   AF-A0A7J9Y815-F1
#
_cell.length_a   1.000
_cell.length_b   1.000
_cell.length_c   1.000
_cell.angle_alpha   90.00
_cell.angle_beta   90.00
_cell.angle_gamma   90.00
#
_symmetry.space_group_name_H-M   'P 1'
#
loop_
_entity.id
_entity.type
_entity.pdbx_description
1 polymer ?
#
loop_
_entity_poly.entity_id
_entity_poly.type
_entity_poly.pdbx_seq_one_letter_code
_entity_poly.pdbx_strand_id
1 'polypeptide(L)'
;MLLIWQDPVSRQFRRVGQLDHLDDGRYAFRYLDDAHHRGFYPLAEFPDLDAVYVSSELPAFFGNRVMSRQCQSASRTRFPTQRVERATGRTRARRCGCGAS
;
A
#
# COMPACT_ATOMS: atom_id res chain seq x y z
N MET A 1 9.39 -16.61 -3.83
CA MET A 1 8.34 -15.65 -3.39
C MET A 1 7.06 -15.92 -4.18
N LEU A 2 5.89 -15.81 -3.55
CA LEU A 2 4.60 -16.04 -4.22
C LEU A 2 3.88 -14.72 -4.52
N LEU A 3 3.32 -14.62 -5.72
CA LEU A 3 2.37 -13.59 -6.10
C LEU A 3 0.97 -14.09 -5.78
N ILE A 4 0.36 -13.48 -4.76
CA ILE A 4 -1.02 -13.77 -4.36
C ILE A 4 -1.94 -12.70 -4.94
N TRP A 5 -3.00 -13.14 -5.60
CA TRP A 5 -4.09 -12.29 -6.06
C TRP A 5 -5.36 -12.65 -5.29
N GLN A 6 -6.09 -11.65 -4.84
CA GLN A 6 -7.40 -11.86 -4.23
C GLN A 6 -8.46 -11.65 -5.31
N ASP A 7 -9.23 -12.70 -5.57
CA ASP A 7 -10.37 -12.62 -6.48
C ASP A 7 -11.36 -11.56 -5.93
N PRO A 8 -11.69 -10.51 -6.70
CA PRO A 8 -12.57 -9.44 -6.25
C PRO A 8 -14.02 -9.91 -6.03
N VAL A 9 -14.43 -11.00 -6.68
CA VAL A 9 -15.78 -11.57 -6.59
C VAL A 9 -15.86 -12.57 -5.45
N SER A 10 -15.05 -13.63 -5.48
CA SER A 10 -15.12 -14.70 -4.47
C SER A 10 -14.36 -14.41 -3.18
N ARG A 11 -13.51 -13.37 -3.16
CA ARG A 11 -12.58 -13.02 -2.07
C ARG A 11 -11.54 -14.09 -1.74
N GLN A 12 -11.43 -15.14 -2.56
CA GLN A 12 -10.43 -16.18 -2.40
C GLN A 12 -9.03 -15.66 -2.75
N PHE A 13 -8.04 -16.09 -1.97
CA PHE A 13 -6.63 -15.84 -2.27
C PHE A 13 -6.11 -16.94 -3.20
N ARG A 14 -5.68 -16.54 -4.40
CA ARG A 14 -5.15 -17.42 -5.43
C ARG A 14 -3.66 -17.19 -5.63
N ARG A 15 -2.91 -18.26 -5.87
CA ARG A 15 -1.47 -18.21 -6.07
C ARG A 15 -1.22 -18.09 -7.56
N VAL A 16 -1.11 -16.88 -8.08
CA VAL A 16 -1.08 -16.65 -9.53
C VAL A 16 0.33 -16.65 -10.11
N GLY A 17 1.37 -16.53 -9.28
CA GLY A 17 2.73 -16.55 -9.79
C GLY A 17 3.77 -16.86 -8.74
N GLN A 18 4.96 -17.21 -9.21
CA GLN A 18 6.10 -17.55 -8.39
C GLN A 18 7.36 -16.88 -8.95
N LEU A 19 8.10 -16.22 -8.07
CA LEU A 19 9.43 -15.69 -8.33
C LEU A 19 10.44 -16.50 -7.54
N ASP A 20 11.38 -17.14 -8.23
CA ASP A 20 12.46 -17.93 -7.67
C ASP A 20 13.80 -17.21 -7.85
N HIS A 21 14.71 -17.42 -6.91
CA HIS A 21 16.12 -17.04 -7.04
C HIS A 21 16.88 -18.30 -7.42
N LEU A 22 17.55 -18.25 -8.57
CA LEU A 22 18.30 -19.36 -9.14
C LEU A 22 19.70 -19.44 -8.51
N ASP A 23 20.32 -20.62 -8.61
CA ASP A 23 21.67 -20.87 -8.05
C ASP A 23 22.76 -20.00 -8.70
N ASP A 24 22.51 -19.52 -9.92
CA ASP A 24 23.43 -18.64 -10.67
C ASP A 24 23.26 -17.14 -10.34
N GLY A 25 22.43 -16.81 -9.34
CA GLY A 25 22.19 -15.44 -8.89
C GLY A 25 21.12 -14.68 -9.68
N ARG A 26 20.50 -15.33 -10.68
CA ARG A 26 19.39 -14.73 -11.46
C ARG A 26 18.05 -14.96 -10.79
N TYR A 27 17.05 -14.24 -11.27
CA TYR A 27 15.65 -14.38 -10.84
C TYR A 27 14.81 -14.98 -11.97
N ALA A 28 13.95 -15.93 -11.64
CA ALA A 28 13.00 -16.54 -12.56
C ALA A 28 11.57 -16.29 -12.08
N PHE A 29 10.76 -15.61 -12.89
CA PHE A 29 9.33 -15.44 -12.65
C PHE A 29 8.52 -16.30 -13.62
N ARG A 30 7.48 -16.95 -13.10
CA ARG A 30 6.48 -17.66 -13.90
C ARG A 30 5.09 -17.50 -13.29
N TYR A 31 4.08 -17.54 -14.14
CA TYR A 31 2.71 -17.70 -13.67
C TYR A 31 2.44 -19.16 -13.25
N LEU A 32 1.46 -19.32 -12.38
CA LEU A 32 0.92 -20.61 -11.96
C LEU A 32 -0.46 -20.81 -12.59
N ASP A 33 -1.01 -22.02 -12.50
CA ASP A 33 -2.30 -22.39 -13.11
C ASP A 33 -3.45 -21.42 -12.75
N ASP A 34 -3.49 -20.98 -11.49
CA ASP A 34 -4.46 -20.01 -10.95
C ASP A 34 -4.46 -18.65 -11.69
N ALA A 35 -3.40 -18.31 -12.45
CA ALA A 35 -3.37 -17.09 -13.27
C ALA A 35 -4.33 -17.14 -14.46
N HIS A 36 -4.77 -18.33 -14.88
CA HIS A 36 -5.80 -18.49 -15.91
C HIS A 36 -7.22 -18.24 -15.39
N HIS A 37 -7.36 -17.90 -14.10
CA HIS A 37 -8.66 -17.61 -13.54
C HIS A 37 -9.29 -16.37 -14.19
N ARG A 38 -10.60 -16.44 -14.45
CA ARG A 38 -11.32 -15.32 -15.06
C ARG A 38 -11.23 -14.08 -14.16
N GLY A 39 -10.84 -12.96 -14.76
CA GLY A 39 -10.71 -11.68 -14.07
C GLY A 39 -9.31 -11.41 -13.51
N PHE A 40 -8.39 -12.36 -13.58
CA PHE A 40 -6.96 -12.05 -13.46
C PHE A 40 -6.46 -11.46 -14.79
N TYR A 41 -5.60 -10.46 -14.70
CA TYR A 41 -4.92 -9.86 -15.84
C TYR A 41 -3.41 -9.93 -15.63
N PRO A 42 -2.62 -10.33 -16.65
CA PRO A 42 -1.18 -10.35 -16.56
C PRO A 42 -0.60 -9.00 -16.16
N LEU A 43 0.54 -9.05 -15.48
CA LEU A 43 1.33 -7.87 -15.16
C LEU A 43 1.89 -7.27 -16.46
N ALA A 44 1.90 -5.94 -16.57
CA ALA A 44 2.37 -5.26 -17.80
C ALA A 44 3.82 -5.61 -18.17
N GLU A 45 4.68 -5.85 -17.18
CA GLU A 45 6.09 -6.27 -17.36
C GLU A 45 6.21 -7.75 -17.79
N PHE A 46 5.16 -8.55 -17.56
CA PHE A 46 5.13 -10.00 -17.79
C PHE A 46 3.80 -10.39 -18.50
N PRO A 47 3.64 -10.04 -19.78
CA PRO A 47 2.34 -10.13 -20.47
C PRO A 47 1.90 -11.55 -20.86
N ASP A 48 2.84 -12.48 -20.98
CA ASP A 48 2.62 -13.86 -21.40
C ASP A 48 2.51 -14.77 -20.17
N LEU A 49 1.39 -15.50 -20.06
CA LEU A 49 1.11 -16.39 -18.94
C LEU A 49 1.92 -17.69 -19.00
N ASP A 50 2.30 -18.13 -20.21
CA ASP A 50 2.98 -19.40 -20.42
C ASP A 50 4.52 -19.25 -20.44
N ALA A 51 5.02 -18.01 -20.39
CA ALA A 51 6.44 -17.71 -20.41
C ALA A 51 7.10 -17.82 -19.02
N VAL A 52 8.37 -18.19 -19.03
CA VAL A 52 9.28 -18.06 -17.88
C VAL A 52 10.21 -16.88 -18.12
N TYR A 53 10.13 -15.89 -17.26
CA TYR A 53 10.90 -14.66 -17.35
C TYR A 53 12.15 -14.76 -16.48
N VAL A 54 13.33 -14.64 -17.10
CA VAL A 54 14.61 -14.70 -16.38
C VAL A 54 15.29 -13.34 -16.43
N SER A 55 15.77 -12.86 -15.28
CA SER A 55 16.43 -11.55 -15.14
C SER A 55 17.68 -11.67 -14.26
N SER A 56 18.72 -10.89 -14.56
CA SER A 56 19.91 -10.75 -13.71
C SER A 56 19.66 -9.89 -12.46
N GLU A 57 18.62 -9.07 -12.47
CA GLU A 57 18.25 -8.20 -11.37
C GLU A 57 16.82 -8.50 -10.88
N LEU A 58 16.54 -8.18 -9.61
CA LEU A 58 15.20 -8.34 -9.04
C LEU A 58 14.23 -7.44 -9.82
N PRO A 59 13.20 -7.98 -10.49
CA PRO A 59 12.31 -7.15 -11.30
C PRO A 59 11.59 -6.09 -10.45
N ALA A 60 11.41 -4.89 -11.01
CA ALA A 60 10.98 -3.72 -10.27
C ALA A 60 9.59 -3.90 -9.63
N PHE A 61 8.69 -4.64 -10.29
CA PHE A 61 7.39 -5.02 -9.73
C PHE A 61 7.50 -5.70 -8.35
N PHE A 62 8.56 -6.47 -8.13
CA PHE A 62 8.81 -7.20 -6.89
C PHE A 62 9.66 -6.40 -5.88
N GLY A 63 10.48 -5.45 -6.34
CA GLY A 63 11.32 -4.60 -5.49
C GLY A 63 10.52 -3.84 -4.42
N ASN A 64 9.36 -3.28 -4.78
CA ASN A 64 8.52 -2.52 -3.85
C ASN A 64 7.72 -3.40 -2.87
N ARG A 65 7.62 -4.71 -3.11
CA ARG A 65 6.87 -5.65 -2.25
C ARG A 65 7.75 -6.35 -1.21
N VAL A 66 9.06 -6.38 -1.41
CA VAL A 66 10.03 -6.96 -0.47
C VAL A 66 10.32 -6.01 0.72
N MET A 67 10.08 -4.71 0.56
CA MET A 67 10.29 -3.67 1.58
C MET A 67 9.11 -3.49 2.58
N SER A 68 8.37 -4.55 2.91
CA SER A 68 7.33 -4.52 3.96
C SER A 68 7.77 -5.18 5.28
N ARG A 69 9.06 -5.42 5.48
CA ARG A 69 9.62 -5.92 6.77
C ARG A 69 10.11 -4.82 7.71
N GLN A 70 9.83 -3.56 7.41
CA GLN A 70 10.05 -2.46 8.34
C GLN A 70 8.71 -1.85 8.75
N CYS A 71 7.92 -2.61 9.51
CA CYS A 71 7.03 -1.98 10.48
C CYS A 71 7.92 -1.38 11.57
N GLN A 72 8.50 -0.22 11.29
CA GLN A 72 8.96 0.66 12.36
C GLN A 72 7.69 1.10 13.08
N SER A 73 7.52 0.65 14.32
CA SER A 73 6.36 0.98 15.15
C SER A 73 6.17 2.49 15.12
N ALA A 74 5.00 2.95 14.67
CA ALA A 74 4.64 4.35 14.78
C ALA A 74 4.68 4.73 16.27
N SER A 75 5.72 5.45 16.67
CA SER A 75 5.79 6.11 17.96
C SER A 75 4.69 7.17 18.00
N ARG A 76 3.55 6.79 18.57
CA ARG A 76 2.56 7.61 19.29
C ARG A 76 2.77 9.12 19.21
N THR A 77 2.49 9.75 18.06
CA THR A 77 2.20 11.18 18.03
C THR A 77 0.76 11.36 18.45
N ARG A 78 0.61 11.71 19.73
CA ARG A 78 -0.62 12.12 20.39
C ARG A 78 -1.20 13.30 19.60
N PHE A 79 -2.24 13.08 18.81
CA PHE A 79 -3.04 14.17 18.26
C PHE A 79 -3.72 14.89 19.43
N PRO A 80 -3.47 16.19 19.67
CA PRO A 80 -4.29 16.94 20.60
C PRO A 80 -5.69 17.10 19.99
N THR A 81 -6.69 16.56 20.67
CA THR A 81 -8.10 16.72 20.37
C THR A 81 -8.41 18.22 20.32
N GLN A 82 -8.59 18.78 19.12
CA GLN A 82 -9.10 20.14 18.99
C GLN A 82 -10.59 20.09 19.32
N ARG A 83 -10.91 20.46 20.56
CA ARG A 83 -12.27 20.65 21.07
C ARG A 83 -12.90 21.81 20.29
N VAL A 84 -13.88 21.51 19.46
CA VAL A 84 -14.76 22.52 18.85
C VAL A 84 -15.72 23.01 19.93
N GLU A 85 -15.40 24.11 20.59
CA GLU A 85 -16.34 24.81 21.47
C GLU A 85 -17.30 25.63 20.62
N ARG A 86 -18.56 25.19 20.62
CA ARG A 86 -19.70 25.92 20.07
C ARG A 86 -19.83 27.23 20.83
N ALA A 87 -19.77 28.34 20.09
CA ALA A 87 -20.11 29.65 20.61
C ALA A 87 -21.59 29.67 21.05
N THR A 88 -21.83 29.88 22.33
CA THR A 88 -23.15 30.27 22.83
C THR A 88 -22.97 31.31 23.92
N GLY A 89 -23.43 32.51 23.64
CA GLY A 89 -24.09 33.36 24.62
C GLY A 89 -23.22 34.23 25.52
N ARG A 90 -23.34 35.54 25.28
CA ARG A 90 -23.34 36.63 26.27
C ARG A 90 -22.23 36.65 27.31
N THR A 91 -21.39 37.69 27.28
CA THR A 91 -21.10 38.50 28.48
C THR A 91 -20.55 39.89 28.10
N ARG A 92 -21.28 40.91 28.59
CA ARG A 92 -20.92 42.32 28.88
C ARG A 92 -19.62 42.90 28.28
N ALA A 93 -19.81 43.87 27.38
CA ALA A 93 -18.82 44.90 27.08
C ALA A 93 -18.61 45.80 28.30
N ARG A 94 -17.38 45.82 28.85
CA ARG A 94 -16.87 46.91 29.69
C ARG A 94 -16.32 47.99 28.74
N ARG A 95 -16.88 49.20 28.82
CA ARG A 95 -16.38 50.40 28.14
C ARG A 95 -15.11 50.85 28.85
N CYS A 96 -13.96 50.77 28.16
CA CYS A 96 -12.80 51.60 28.50
C CYS A 96 -13.03 52.98 27.87
N GLY A 97 -13.07 54.02 28.70
CA GLY A 97 -13.07 55.41 28.26
C GLY A 97 -11.64 55.93 28.19
N CYS A 98 -11.26 56.47 27.04
CA CYS A 98 -10.14 57.41 26.87
C CYS A 98 -10.54 58.45 25.83
N GLY A 99 -10.32 59.72 26.18
CA GLY A 99 -10.50 60.90 25.32
C GLY A 99 -11.29 61.98 26.06
N ALA A 100 -10.92 63.24 26.08
CA ALA A 100 -9.68 63.96 25.77
C ALA A 100 -9.84 65.31 26.50
N SER A 101 -8.73 65.88 26.98
CA SER A 101 -8.67 67.25 27.48
C SER A 101 -8.65 68.26 26.35
#